data_AF-A0A8T5L8Z6-F1
#
_entry.id   AF-A0A8T5L8Z6-F1
#
_cell.length_a   1.000
_cell.length_b   1.000
_cell.length_c   1.000
_cell.angle_alpha   90.00
_cell.angle_beta   90.00
_cell.angle_gamma   90.00
#
_symmetry.space_group_name_H-M   'P 1'
#
loop_
_entity.id
_entity.type
_entity.pdbx_description
1 polymer ?
#
loop_
_entity_poly.entity_id
_entity_poly.type
_entity_poly.pdbx_seq_one_letter_code
_entity_poly.pdbx_strand_id
1 'polypeptide(L)'
;YFMIRPFTYDHIFKEFETNEQILGLNLRMGKNIVSNYYLGNGELDIFFHRESEVDRYLIKNNNIEPIEFIGNMYRWRDKNKNTWGYSMSVVGQVYRTKDLVKLVPKLNYVINPNTFEDMLMKNALNKEFLICPDKHVIIEICLNLVNTTHVDNPHGLISTELLNDRWLEGYRIDLECFYKLVGNSKRFINVELELKK
;
A
#
# COMPACT_ATOMS: atom_id res chain seq x y z
N TYR A 1 1.08 -3.96 -9.02
CA TYR A 1 1.07 -2.56 -8.56
C TYR A 1 1.46 -1.66 -9.70
N PHE A 2 0.72 -0.58 -9.90
CA PHE A 2 0.97 0.35 -10.99
C PHE A 2 1.10 1.77 -10.48
N MET A 3 2.01 2.54 -11.10
CA MET A 3 2.15 3.96 -10.83
C MET A 3 1.09 4.72 -11.62
N ILE A 4 0.22 5.43 -10.92
CA ILE A 4 -0.96 6.10 -11.52
C ILE A 4 -0.79 7.61 -11.66
N ARG A 5 0.41 8.15 -11.45
CA ARG A 5 0.70 9.58 -11.64
C ARG A 5 2.20 9.81 -11.84
N PRO A 6 2.61 10.72 -12.75
CA PRO A 6 3.97 11.26 -12.76
C PRO A 6 4.21 12.00 -11.45
N PHE A 7 5.44 11.94 -10.95
CA PHE A 7 5.77 12.50 -9.65
C PHE A 7 7.28 12.69 -9.52
N THR A 8 7.65 13.79 -8.88
CA THR A 8 9.04 14.13 -8.60
C THR A 8 9.30 13.85 -7.13
N TYR A 9 10.21 12.94 -6.90
CA TYR A 9 10.53 12.42 -5.58
C TYR A 9 11.56 13.24 -4.82
N ASP A 10 12.17 14.24 -5.46
CA ASP A 10 13.47 14.77 -5.08
C ASP A 10 13.53 15.19 -3.60
N HIS A 11 12.49 15.84 -3.08
CA HIS A 11 12.46 16.25 -1.68
C HIS A 11 12.21 15.08 -0.71
N ILE A 12 11.32 14.15 -1.04
CA ILE A 12 11.00 12.98 -0.20
C ILE A 12 12.17 12.00 -0.19
N PHE A 13 12.77 11.73 -1.35
CA PHE A 13 13.92 10.87 -1.47
C PHE A 13 15.14 11.50 -0.82
N LYS A 14 15.35 12.81 -0.97
CA LYS A 14 16.44 13.49 -0.24
C LYS A 14 16.27 13.34 1.27
N GLU A 15 15.08 13.63 1.81
CA GLU A 15 14.79 13.46 3.23
C GLU A 15 14.97 11.97 3.65
N PHE A 16 14.44 11.05 2.86
CA PHE A 16 14.64 9.60 3.05
C PHE A 16 16.11 9.20 2.96
N GLU A 17 16.94 9.80 2.12
CA GLU A 17 18.35 9.41 2.03
C GLU A 17 19.16 9.95 3.22
N THR A 18 18.85 11.17 3.68
CA THR A 18 19.65 11.85 4.70
C THR A 18 19.20 11.60 6.13
N ASN A 19 17.94 11.24 6.37
CA ASN A 19 17.39 11.10 7.72
C ASN A 19 17.37 9.63 8.19
N GLU A 20 18.36 9.24 8.99
CA GLU A 20 18.53 7.86 9.49
C GLU A 20 17.37 7.34 10.35
N GLN A 21 16.54 8.23 10.92
CA GLN A 21 15.36 7.84 11.71
C GLN A 21 14.18 7.36 10.84
N ILE A 22 14.25 7.55 9.52
CA ILE A 22 13.22 7.05 8.59
C ILE A 22 13.52 5.59 8.25
N LEU A 23 12.58 4.70 8.58
CA LEU A 23 12.62 3.28 8.29
C LEU A 23 12.53 3.00 6.79
N GLY A 24 11.56 3.61 6.13
CA GLY A 24 11.22 3.36 4.73
C GLY A 24 10.29 4.41 4.17
N LEU A 25 10.24 4.45 2.84
CA LEU A 25 9.29 5.22 2.07
C LEU A 25 8.08 4.34 1.74
N ASN A 26 6.91 4.74 2.23
CA ASN A 26 5.65 4.04 2.00
C ASN A 26 4.90 4.66 0.82
N LEU A 27 4.84 3.93 -0.30
CA LEU A 27 4.19 4.37 -1.54
C LEU A 27 2.71 3.96 -1.62
N ARG A 28 2.28 3.02 -0.76
CA ARG A 28 0.87 2.64 -0.61
C ARG A 28 0.06 3.73 0.08
N MET A 29 0.74 4.58 0.83
CA MET A 29 0.12 5.65 1.59
C MET A 29 0.41 7.01 0.97
N GLY A 30 -0.41 7.99 1.32
CA GLY A 30 -0.09 9.40 1.14
C GLY A 30 -0.71 10.21 2.27
N LYS A 31 -0.20 11.42 2.52
CA LYS A 31 -0.75 12.32 3.55
C LYS A 31 -2.24 12.60 3.36
N ASN A 32 -2.72 12.51 2.12
CA ASN A 32 -4.13 12.68 1.77
C ASN A 32 -5.04 11.50 2.20
N ILE A 33 -4.48 10.39 2.70
CA ILE A 33 -5.29 9.27 3.20
C ILE A 33 -5.75 9.61 4.61
N VAL A 34 -7.07 9.74 4.78
CA VAL A 34 -7.71 10.17 6.04
C VAL A 34 -8.47 9.06 6.75
N SER A 35 -8.70 7.90 6.11
CA SER A 35 -9.43 6.78 6.71
C SER A 35 -8.90 5.40 6.29
N ASN A 36 -9.04 4.42 7.19
CA ASN A 36 -8.53 3.05 7.05
C ASN A 36 -9.61 2.07 6.54
N TYR A 37 -9.17 0.86 6.16
CA TYR A 37 -9.98 -0.34 5.89
C TYR A 37 -11.37 -0.31 6.54
N TYR A 38 -12.40 -0.08 5.73
CA TYR A 38 -13.75 -0.46 6.13
C TYR A 38 -13.90 -1.95 5.84
N LEU A 39 -13.74 -2.80 6.86
CA LEU A 39 -14.31 -4.15 6.87
C LEU A 39 -15.78 -4.00 7.28
N GLY A 40 -16.57 -3.33 6.44
CA GLY A 40 -18.02 -3.30 6.54
C GLY A 40 -18.57 -4.37 5.62
N ASN A 41 -19.48 -5.21 6.13
CA ASN A 41 -20.09 -6.33 5.44
C ASN A 41 -20.60 -5.93 4.04
N GLY A 42 -19.90 -6.37 2.99
CA GLY A 42 -20.49 -6.75 1.69
C GLY A 42 -21.13 -5.69 0.80
N GLU A 43 -21.34 -4.45 1.22
CA GLU A 43 -21.95 -3.43 0.35
C GLU A 43 -21.01 -2.25 0.13
N LEU A 44 -20.43 -2.27 -1.07
CA LEU A 44 -19.38 -1.36 -1.51
C LEU A 44 -20.01 -0.19 -2.27
N ASP A 45 -20.42 0.85 -1.54
CA ASP A 45 -20.85 2.10 -2.19
C ASP A 45 -19.62 2.87 -2.71
N ILE A 46 -19.50 2.86 -4.03
CA ILE A 46 -18.51 3.60 -4.80
C ILE A 46 -18.86 5.08 -4.72
N PHE A 47 -18.14 5.81 -3.88
CA PHE A 47 -18.11 7.26 -4.00
C PHE A 47 -16.66 7.72 -4.11
N PHE A 48 -16.23 7.99 -5.35
CA PHE A 48 -15.20 8.99 -5.60
C PHE A 48 -15.79 10.35 -5.19
N HIS A 49 -15.70 10.68 -3.91
CA HIS A 49 -16.15 11.96 -3.39
C HIS A 49 -14.97 12.75 -2.84
N ARG A 50 -14.91 14.03 -3.24
CA ARG A 50 -14.26 15.08 -2.44
C ARG A 50 -14.73 14.89 -1.00
N GLU A 51 -13.80 14.72 -0.06
CA GLU A 51 -14.04 14.50 1.39
C GLU A 51 -15.53 14.45 1.75
N SER A 52 -16.17 13.28 1.63
CA SER A 52 -17.60 13.21 1.90
C SER A 52 -17.83 13.27 3.41
N GLU A 53 -19.00 13.76 3.81
CA GLU A 53 -19.46 13.77 5.21
C GLU A 53 -19.39 12.37 5.86
N VAL A 54 -19.39 11.30 5.05
CA VAL A 54 -19.18 9.92 5.46
C VAL A 54 -17.77 9.71 6.03
N ASP A 55 -16.71 10.22 5.40
CA ASP A 55 -15.35 10.09 5.95
C ASP A 55 -15.24 10.79 7.32
N ARG A 56 -15.90 11.96 7.49
CA ARG A 56 -15.97 12.66 8.79
C ARG A 56 -16.78 11.88 9.83
N TYR A 57 -17.88 11.27 9.41
CA TYR A 57 -18.73 10.44 10.28
C TYR A 57 -18.00 9.20 10.78
N LEU A 58 -17.22 8.54 9.90
CA LEU A 58 -16.45 7.34 10.24
C LEU A 58 -15.24 7.64 11.14
N ILE A 59 -14.52 8.74 10.91
CA ILE A 59 -13.46 9.21 11.82
C ILE A 59 -14.03 9.47 13.21
N LYS A 60 -15.21 10.11 13.27
CA LYS A 60 -15.87 10.48 14.53
C LYS A 60 -16.44 9.28 15.31
N ASN A 61 -16.95 8.26 14.62
CA ASN A 61 -17.62 7.13 15.29
C ASN A 61 -16.71 5.93 15.57
N ASN A 62 -15.59 5.77 14.85
CA ASN A 62 -14.68 4.64 15.04
C ASN A 62 -13.42 4.97 15.86
N ASN A 63 -13.35 6.15 16.51
CA ASN A 63 -12.17 6.62 17.26
C ASN A 63 -10.86 6.47 16.49
N ILE A 64 -10.88 6.68 15.17
CA ILE A 64 -9.66 6.62 14.37
C ILE A 64 -8.93 7.94 14.57
N GLU A 65 -7.89 7.93 15.40
CA GLU A 65 -7.08 9.14 15.58
C GLU A 65 -6.44 9.57 14.25
N PRO A 66 -6.59 10.85 13.86
CA PRO A 66 -5.90 11.37 12.70
C PRO A 66 -4.39 11.24 12.88
N ILE A 67 -3.69 11.07 11.77
CA ILE A 67 -2.23 10.91 11.82
C ILE A 67 -1.60 12.27 11.86
N GLU A 68 -0.81 12.46 12.90
CA GLU A 68 0.07 13.60 12.98
C GLU A 68 1.29 13.38 12.08
N PHE A 69 1.47 14.29 11.13
CA PHE A 69 2.61 14.30 10.23
C PHE A 69 3.60 15.38 10.62
N ILE A 70 4.89 15.04 10.61
CA ILE A 70 6.01 15.98 10.67
C ILE A 70 6.54 16.10 9.24
N GLY A 71 6.08 17.13 8.51
CA GLY A 71 6.30 17.19 7.06
C GLY A 71 5.58 16.04 6.35
N ASN A 72 6.34 15.10 5.78
CA ASN A 72 5.86 13.88 5.13
C ASN A 72 6.07 12.60 5.95
N MET A 73 6.58 12.77 7.17
CA MET A 73 6.89 11.67 8.07
C MET A 73 5.77 11.45 9.08
N TYR A 74 5.60 10.22 9.52
CA TYR A 74 4.71 9.86 10.62
C TYR A 74 5.36 8.80 11.51
N ARG A 75 5.04 8.86 12.81
CA ARG A 75 5.45 7.85 13.79
C ARG A 75 4.62 6.59 13.57
N TRP A 76 5.24 5.53 13.07
CA TRP A 76 4.52 4.29 12.76
C TRP A 76 4.31 3.41 13.99
N ARG A 77 5.21 3.49 14.98
CA ARG A 77 5.17 2.65 16.19
C ARG A 77 3.95 2.89 17.06
N ASP A 78 3.43 4.12 17.03
CA ASP A 78 2.28 4.55 17.84
C ASP A 78 0.94 4.21 17.16
N LYS A 79 0.96 3.49 16.04
CA LYS A 79 -0.21 3.26 15.19
C LYS A 79 -0.55 1.77 15.10
N ASN A 80 -1.83 1.50 14.83
CA ASN A 80 -2.32 0.13 14.67
C ASN A 80 -1.60 -0.56 13.49
N LYS A 81 -1.11 -1.79 13.71
CA LYS A 81 -0.40 -2.58 12.70
C LYS A 81 -1.23 -2.83 11.43
N ASN A 82 -2.55 -2.91 11.56
CA ASN A 82 -3.47 -3.11 10.42
C ASN A 82 -3.70 -1.84 9.59
N THR A 83 -3.09 -0.71 9.99
CA THR A 83 -3.29 0.58 9.34
C THR A 83 -1.95 1.22 9.00
N TRP A 84 -1.46 2.13 9.84
CA TRP A 84 -0.25 2.91 9.62
C TRP A 84 0.93 2.40 10.44
N GLY A 85 0.70 1.44 11.33
CA GLY A 85 1.76 0.74 12.05
C GLY A 85 2.42 -0.39 11.28
N TYR A 86 2.12 -0.54 9.99
CA TYR A 86 2.70 -1.57 9.13
C TYR A 86 4.14 -1.20 8.75
N SER A 87 5.07 -1.58 9.64
CA SER A 87 6.45 -1.11 9.69
C SER A 87 7.30 -1.51 8.49
N MET A 88 7.17 -2.76 8.05
CA MET A 88 7.90 -3.29 6.91
C MET A 88 6.99 -4.19 6.07
N SER A 89 6.96 -3.96 4.75
CA SER A 89 6.18 -4.71 3.78
C SER A 89 7.05 -5.06 2.58
N VAL A 90 6.80 -6.21 1.97
CA VAL A 90 7.40 -6.59 0.69
C VAL A 90 6.77 -5.83 -0.48
N VAL A 91 5.75 -5.03 -0.19
CA VAL A 91 4.86 -4.46 -1.18
C VAL A 91 4.71 -2.96 -1.02
N GLY A 92 5.01 -2.22 -2.10
CA GLY A 92 4.77 -0.78 -2.18
C GLY A 92 5.49 0.02 -1.09
N GLN A 93 6.58 -0.51 -0.55
CA GLN A 93 7.49 0.20 0.34
C GLN A 93 8.92 0.10 -0.20
N VAL A 94 9.70 1.14 0.05
CA VAL A 94 11.11 1.25 -0.35
C VAL A 94 11.96 1.38 0.90
N TYR A 95 13.01 0.57 0.99
CA TYR A 95 13.98 0.60 2.08
C TYR A 95 15.37 0.85 1.53
N ARG A 96 16.27 1.33 2.39
CA ARG A 96 17.67 1.47 2.00
C ARG A 96 18.32 0.09 1.96
N THR A 97 19.11 -0.16 0.92
CA THR A 97 19.87 -1.41 0.80
C THR A 97 20.74 -1.66 2.03
N LYS A 98 21.43 -0.63 2.54
CA LYS A 98 22.30 -0.72 3.73
C LYS A 98 21.58 -1.19 5.01
N ASP A 99 20.28 -0.97 5.08
CA ASP A 99 19.43 -1.37 6.19
C ASP A 99 19.00 -2.84 6.01
N LEU A 100 18.51 -3.20 4.82
CA LEU A 100 18.05 -4.55 4.50
C LEU A 100 19.18 -5.60 4.57
N VAL A 101 20.38 -5.30 4.05
CA VAL A 101 21.50 -6.26 4.06
C VAL A 101 21.96 -6.65 5.47
N LYS A 102 21.63 -5.83 6.49
CA LYS A 102 21.92 -6.13 7.90
C LYS A 102 20.81 -6.94 8.58
N LEU A 103 19.57 -6.79 8.11
CA LEU A 103 18.38 -7.40 8.70
C LEU A 103 18.08 -8.77 8.08
N VAL A 104 17.96 -8.82 6.75
CA VAL A 104 17.45 -9.98 6.00
C VAL A 104 18.22 -11.27 6.31
N PRO A 105 19.57 -11.29 6.39
CA PRO A 105 20.30 -12.52 6.71
C PRO A 105 20.02 -13.10 8.11
N LYS A 106 19.40 -12.33 9.01
CA LYS A 106 19.08 -12.76 10.38
C LYS A 106 17.64 -13.26 10.51
N LEU A 107 16.83 -13.11 9.46
CA LEU A 107 15.42 -13.50 9.48
C LEU A 107 15.31 -14.99 9.25
N ASN A 108 14.61 -15.67 10.15
CA ASN A 108 14.22 -17.06 9.96
C ASN A 108 12.82 -17.13 9.33
N TYR A 109 12.75 -17.13 8.00
CA TYR A 109 11.50 -17.19 7.25
C TYR A 109 11.43 -18.45 6.38
N VAL A 110 10.21 -18.93 6.12
CA VAL A 110 9.95 -20.05 5.21
C VAL A 110 9.98 -19.54 3.77
N ILE A 111 10.08 -20.42 2.77
CA ILE A 111 10.16 -20.05 1.33
C ILE A 111 8.80 -19.55 0.80
N ASN A 112 8.16 -18.58 1.45
CA ASN A 112 7.05 -17.84 0.85
C ASN A 112 7.08 -16.36 1.24
N PRO A 113 6.56 -15.47 0.37
CA PRO A 113 6.58 -14.02 0.61
C PRO A 113 5.87 -13.57 1.89
N ASN A 114 4.79 -14.26 2.28
CA ASN A 114 4.00 -13.90 3.45
C ASN A 114 4.81 -14.10 4.74
N THR A 115 5.51 -15.24 4.86
CA THR A 115 6.38 -15.51 6.02
C THR A 115 7.60 -14.60 6.06
N PHE A 116 8.09 -14.16 4.91
CA PHE A 116 9.16 -13.14 4.85
C PHE A 116 8.67 -11.78 5.34
N GLU A 117 7.50 -11.34 4.88
CA GLU A 117 6.86 -10.09 5.33
C GLU A 117 6.57 -10.10 6.84
N ASP A 118 6.03 -11.20 7.36
CA ASP A 118 5.82 -11.40 8.80
C ASP A 118 7.11 -11.25 9.60
N MET A 119 8.21 -11.84 9.11
CA MET A 119 9.50 -11.77 9.78
C MET A 119 10.13 -10.38 9.69
N LEU A 120 9.95 -9.67 8.58
CA LEU A 120 10.34 -8.27 8.45
C LEU A 120 9.62 -7.39 9.48
N MET A 121 8.29 -7.54 9.59
CA MET A 121 7.50 -6.76 10.56
C MET A 121 7.92 -7.02 12.01
N LYS A 122 8.10 -8.29 12.38
CA LYS A 122 8.49 -8.69 13.74
C LYS A 122 9.89 -8.22 14.13
N ASN A 123 10.76 -8.02 13.14
CA ASN A 123 12.15 -7.62 13.33
C ASN A 123 12.44 -6.24 12.75
N ALA A 124 11.42 -5.37 12.67
CA ALA A 124 11.55 -4.04 12.11
C ALA A 124 12.68 -3.26 12.81
N LEU A 125 13.50 -2.58 12.01
CA LEU A 125 14.64 -1.82 12.52
C LEU A 125 14.19 -0.75 13.51
N ASN A 126 15.08 -0.42 14.45
CA ASN A 126 14.84 0.62 15.45
C ASN A 126 14.93 2.03 14.85
N LYS A 127 13.92 2.36 14.03
CA LYS A 127 13.72 3.65 13.35
C LYS A 127 12.32 4.14 13.68
N GLU A 128 12.20 5.45 13.88
CA GLU A 128 11.03 6.10 14.47
C GLU A 128 9.94 6.39 13.42
N PHE A 129 10.35 6.75 12.20
CA PHE A 129 9.45 7.29 11.19
C PHE A 129 9.30 6.40 9.97
N LEU A 130 8.14 6.47 9.34
CA LEU A 130 7.96 6.18 7.91
C LEU A 130 7.71 7.52 7.21
N ILE A 131 8.08 7.61 5.93
CA ILE A 131 7.80 8.78 5.09
C ILE A 131 6.87 8.38 3.95
N CYS A 132 5.93 9.23 3.54
CA CYS A 132 5.07 8.98 2.40
C CYS A 132 4.86 10.24 1.54
N PRO A 133 4.48 10.10 0.26
CA PRO A 133 4.15 11.26 -0.56
C PRO A 133 2.90 12.01 -0.08
N ASP A 134 2.68 13.21 -0.60
CA ASP A 134 1.45 13.96 -0.31
C ASP A 134 0.20 13.20 -0.77
N LYS A 135 0.32 12.45 -1.87
CA LYS A 135 -0.72 11.61 -2.45
C LYS A 135 -0.18 10.21 -2.69
N HIS A 136 -0.94 9.17 -2.32
CA HIS A 136 -0.60 7.79 -2.70
C HIS A 136 -0.38 7.69 -4.22
N VAL A 137 0.59 6.89 -4.63
CA VAL A 137 1.04 6.82 -6.04
C VAL A 137 0.87 5.45 -6.66
N ILE A 138 0.55 4.46 -5.83
CA ILE A 138 0.38 3.07 -6.19
C ILE A 138 -1.09 2.67 -6.05
N ILE A 139 -1.59 1.90 -7.02
CA ILE A 139 -2.80 1.10 -6.89
C ILE A 139 -2.48 -0.39 -6.87
N GLU A 140 -3.28 -1.12 -6.11
CA GLU A 140 -3.32 -2.58 -6.09
C GLU A 140 -4.45 -3.04 -7.01
N ILE A 141 -4.15 -4.01 -7.88
CA ILE A 141 -5.17 -4.66 -8.70
C ILE A 141 -5.16 -6.14 -8.31
N CYS A 142 -6.18 -6.58 -7.59
CA CYS A 142 -6.29 -7.95 -7.09
C CYS A 142 -6.99 -8.83 -8.14
N LEU A 143 -6.37 -9.07 -9.30
CA LEU A 143 -7.00 -9.83 -10.40
C LEU A 143 -7.21 -11.32 -10.11
N ASN A 144 -6.29 -11.91 -9.34
CA ASN A 144 -6.25 -13.33 -9.05
C ASN A 144 -5.58 -13.59 -7.70
N LEU A 145 -5.71 -14.82 -7.20
CA LEU A 145 -4.99 -15.31 -6.02
C LEU A 145 -3.95 -16.35 -6.45
N VAL A 146 -2.69 -16.07 -6.15
CA VAL A 146 -1.54 -16.93 -6.55
C VAL A 146 -0.98 -17.79 -5.42
N ASN A 147 -1.54 -17.69 -4.21
CA ASN A 147 -1.09 -18.46 -3.05
C ASN A 147 -2.28 -18.98 -2.22
N THR A 148 -2.03 -20.00 -1.40
CA THR A 148 -3.04 -20.65 -0.55
C THR A 148 -2.99 -20.21 0.92
N THR A 149 -2.12 -19.26 1.27
CA THR A 149 -1.92 -18.85 2.68
C THR A 149 -2.98 -17.87 3.17
N HIS A 150 -3.50 -17.02 2.28
CA HIS A 150 -4.52 -16.02 2.61
C HIS A 150 -5.69 -16.10 1.64
N VAL A 151 -6.39 -17.23 1.65
CA VAL A 151 -7.53 -17.51 0.75
C VAL A 151 -8.69 -16.52 0.91
N ASP A 152 -8.80 -15.89 2.08
CA ASP A 152 -9.85 -14.92 2.39
C ASP A 152 -9.54 -13.49 1.91
N ASN A 153 -8.35 -13.24 1.34
CA ASN A 153 -8.02 -11.93 0.80
C ASN A 153 -8.90 -11.61 -0.41
N PRO A 154 -9.39 -10.36 -0.58
CA PRO A 154 -10.13 -9.98 -1.78
C PRO A 154 -9.31 -10.20 -3.05
N HIS A 155 -9.87 -10.97 -3.98
CA HIS A 155 -9.25 -11.30 -5.26
C HIS A 155 -10.31 -11.53 -6.34
N GLY A 156 -9.95 -11.28 -7.60
CA GLY A 156 -10.74 -11.65 -8.77
C GLY A 156 -10.63 -13.14 -9.09
N LEU A 157 -11.49 -13.59 -10.00
CA LEU A 157 -11.62 -15.01 -10.36
C LEU A 157 -10.81 -15.39 -11.61
N ILE A 158 -9.92 -14.51 -12.08
CA ILE A 158 -9.14 -14.76 -13.30
C ILE A 158 -8.03 -15.77 -12.99
N SER A 159 -7.85 -16.79 -13.83
CA SER A 159 -6.77 -17.76 -13.61
C SER A 159 -5.39 -17.16 -13.91
N THR A 160 -4.37 -17.67 -13.24
CA THR A 160 -2.98 -17.26 -13.46
C THR A 160 -2.51 -17.60 -14.87
N GLU A 161 -2.95 -18.75 -15.40
CA GLU A 161 -2.62 -19.24 -16.74
C GLU A 161 -3.14 -18.26 -17.80
N LEU A 162 -4.41 -17.83 -17.69
CA LEU A 162 -5.00 -16.89 -18.64
C LEU A 162 -4.27 -15.55 -18.63
N LEU A 163 -3.95 -15.02 -17.45
CA LEU A 163 -3.20 -13.75 -17.34
C LEU A 163 -1.80 -13.87 -17.96
N ASN A 164 -1.13 -15.00 -17.75
CA ASN A 164 0.20 -15.26 -18.30
C ASN A 164 0.15 -15.39 -19.83
N ASP A 165 -0.81 -16.13 -20.38
CA ASP A 165 -0.96 -16.30 -21.83
C ASP A 165 -1.19 -14.94 -22.51
N ARG A 166 -2.10 -14.12 -21.98
CA ARG A 166 -2.34 -12.76 -22.49
C ARG A 166 -1.10 -11.88 -22.42
N TRP A 167 -0.35 -11.95 -21.32
CA TRP A 167 0.90 -11.19 -21.19
C TRP A 167 1.93 -11.57 -22.26
N LEU A 168 2.10 -12.88 -22.51
CA LEU A 168 3.01 -13.43 -23.53
C LEU A 168 2.56 -13.09 -24.96
N GLU A 169 1.25 -12.98 -25.20
CA GLU A 169 0.66 -12.48 -26.45
C GLU A 169 0.84 -10.96 -26.67
N GLY A 170 1.47 -10.26 -25.70
CA GLY A 170 1.76 -8.83 -25.76
C GLY A 170 0.71 -7.94 -25.10
N TYR A 171 -0.37 -8.49 -24.53
CA TYR A 171 -1.39 -7.69 -23.87
C TYR A 171 -0.90 -7.09 -22.55
N ARG A 172 -1.43 -5.92 -22.22
CA ARG A 172 -1.24 -5.18 -20.97
C ARG A 172 -2.60 -4.72 -20.44
N ILE A 173 -2.71 -4.60 -19.13
CA ILE A 173 -3.89 -3.99 -18.50
C ILE A 173 -3.97 -2.53 -18.94
N ASP A 174 -5.14 -2.08 -19.38
CA ASP A 174 -5.38 -0.66 -19.57
C ASP A 174 -5.57 0.03 -18.22
N LEU A 175 -4.68 0.98 -17.94
CA LEU A 175 -4.63 1.71 -16.69
C LEU A 175 -5.16 3.14 -16.81
N GLU A 176 -5.67 3.53 -17.99
CA GLU A 176 -6.12 4.89 -18.23
C GLU A 176 -7.22 5.35 -17.27
N CYS A 177 -8.13 4.43 -16.92
CA CYS A 177 -9.18 4.67 -15.95
C CYS A 177 -8.64 5.06 -14.56
N PHE A 178 -7.38 4.72 -14.25
CA PHE A 178 -6.76 4.95 -12.96
C PHE A 178 -5.98 6.26 -12.83
N TYR A 179 -5.53 6.88 -13.94
CA TYR A 179 -4.69 8.08 -13.88
C TYR A 179 -5.39 9.29 -13.24
N LYS A 180 -6.73 9.30 -13.27
CA LYS A 180 -7.54 10.38 -12.67
C LYS A 180 -7.89 10.10 -11.20
N LEU A 181 -7.48 8.97 -10.64
CA LEU A 181 -7.85 8.62 -9.27
C LEU A 181 -7.03 9.36 -8.21
N VAL A 182 -7.77 9.88 -7.24
CA VAL A 182 -7.25 10.42 -5.99
C VAL A 182 -7.95 9.67 -4.86
N GLY A 183 -7.44 8.50 -4.49
CA GLY A 183 -7.81 7.82 -3.26
C GLY A 183 -7.45 8.64 -2.01
N ASN A 184 -8.45 9.04 -1.24
CA ASN A 184 -8.28 9.62 0.10
C ASN A 184 -8.50 8.56 1.20
N SER A 185 -8.68 7.30 0.80
CA SER A 185 -8.89 6.15 1.68
C SER A 185 -8.44 4.87 0.98
N LYS A 186 -8.17 3.83 1.77
CA LYS A 186 -7.90 2.48 1.25
C LYS A 186 -9.23 1.75 1.06
N ARG A 187 -9.78 1.81 -0.15
CA ARG A 187 -11.02 1.11 -0.55
C ARG A 187 -10.71 0.06 -1.60
N PHE A 188 -11.38 -1.09 -1.51
CA PHE A 188 -11.50 -1.99 -2.65
C PHE A 188 -12.57 -1.42 -3.57
N ILE A 189 -12.35 -1.49 -4.88
CA ILE A 189 -13.36 -1.13 -5.88
C ILE A 189 -13.35 -2.21 -6.95
N ASN A 190 -14.54 -2.65 -7.34
CA ASN A 190 -14.68 -3.50 -8.51
C ASN A 190 -14.62 -2.61 -9.74
N VAL A 191 -13.66 -2.89 -10.62
CA VAL A 191 -13.44 -2.15 -11.86
C VAL A 191 -13.31 -3.17 -12.96
N GLU A 192 -14.08 -2.99 -14.04
CA GLU A 192 -13.88 -3.75 -15.26
C GLU A 192 -12.60 -3.26 -15.93
N LEU A 193 -11.72 -4.20 -16.30
CA LEU A 193 -10.42 -3.90 -16.87
C LEU A 193 -10.31 -4.48 -18.26
N GLU A 194 -9.89 -3.63 -19.18
CA GLU A 194 -9.62 -4.01 -20.55
C GLU A 194 -8.14 -4.39 -20.71
N LEU A 195 -7.88 -5.32 -21.63
CA LEU A 195 -6.54 -5.67 -22.07
C LEU A 195 -6.27 -4.99 -23.42
N LYS A 196 -5.17 -4.25 -23.52
CA LYS A 196 -4.69 -3.61 -24.75
C LYS A 196 -3.36 -4.18 -25.22
N LYS A 197 -3.12 -4.17 -26.53
CA LYS A 197 -1.81 -4.47 -27.12
C LYS A 197 -0.95 -3.21 -27.22
#